data_AF-A0A0B6S678-F1
#
_entry.id   AF-A0A0B6S678-F1
#
_cell.length_a   1.000
_cell.length_b   1.000
_cell.length_c   1.000
_cell.angle_alpha   90.00
_cell.angle_beta   90.00
_cell.angle_gamma   90.00
#
_symmetry.space_group_name_H-M   'P 1'
#
loop_
_entity.id
_entity.type
_entity.pdbx_description
1 polymer ?
#
loop_
_entity_poly.entity_id
_entity_poly.type
_entity_poly.pdbx_seq_one_letter_code
_entity_poly.pdbx_strand_id
1 'polypeptide(L)'
;MSTRYEQDRADVARFLPTNTVYHRIGDQDVWTFTKDTELQVVFTISLYFCADEDIPGYCAQLVSPTIEKAWQNIHVGHIFPDGVICLGGASMRTRRTLREAFAKSCLWAEGMAVMIRSREVGQPSEFPFSANNEEGEAYAGDAVLKPTGGRRG
;
A
#
# COMPACT_ATOMS: atom_id res chain seq x y z
N MET A 1 16.91 -24.43 3.39
CA MET A 1 16.04 -23.27 3.74
C MET A 1 16.91 -22.16 4.28
N SER A 2 16.64 -20.91 3.91
CA SER A 2 17.48 -19.77 4.28
C SER A 2 17.25 -19.35 5.74
N THR A 3 18.25 -18.73 6.36
CA THR A 3 18.12 -18.11 7.70
C THR A 3 17.04 -17.02 7.73
N ARG A 4 16.81 -16.35 6.59
CA ARG A 4 15.75 -15.35 6.43
C ARG A 4 14.36 -15.95 6.55
N TYR A 5 14.10 -17.06 5.86
CA TYR A 5 12.81 -17.74 5.92
C TYR A 5 12.41 -18.11 7.35
N GLU A 6 13.36 -18.62 8.14
CA GLU A 6 13.12 -18.98 9.54
C GLU A 6 12.77 -17.77 10.41
N GLN A 7 13.45 -16.64 10.18
CA GLN A 7 13.13 -15.38 10.84
C GLN A 7 11.76 -14.84 10.41
N ASP A 8 11.48 -14.84 9.11
CA ASP A 8 10.20 -14.38 8.56
C ASP A 8 9.05 -15.23 9.10
N ARG A 9 9.20 -16.55 9.16
CA ARG A 9 8.21 -17.46 9.75
C ARG A 9 7.93 -17.13 11.20
N ALA A 10 8.96 -16.83 11.99
CA ALA A 10 8.80 -16.45 13.39
C ALA A 10 8.08 -15.10 13.54
N ASP A 11 8.41 -14.13 12.70
CA ASP A 11 7.74 -12.83 12.68
C ASP A 11 6.28 -12.94 12.24
N VAL A 12 5.99 -13.74 11.21
CA VAL A 12 4.62 -14.03 10.73
C VAL A 12 3.78 -14.61 11.86
N ALA A 13 4.28 -15.67 12.50
CA ALA A 13 3.56 -16.36 13.58
C ALA A 13 3.26 -15.45 14.78
N ARG A 14 4.06 -14.40 15.00
CA ARG A 14 3.94 -13.51 16.15
C ARG A 14 3.15 -12.23 15.87
N PHE A 15 3.27 -11.67 14.68
CA PHE A 15 2.83 -10.30 14.39
C PHE A 15 1.80 -10.18 13.28
N LEU A 16 1.75 -11.14 12.36
CA LEU A 16 0.84 -11.10 11.22
C LEU A 16 -0.48 -11.80 11.57
N PRO A 17 -1.57 -11.48 10.86
CA PRO A 17 -2.87 -12.09 11.12
C PRO A 17 -2.84 -13.60 10.83
N THR A 18 -3.69 -14.34 11.53
CA THR A 18 -3.79 -15.81 11.43
C THR A 18 -4.22 -16.32 10.06
N ASN A 19 -4.75 -15.45 9.19
CA ASN A 19 -5.07 -15.76 7.80
C ASN A 19 -3.88 -15.57 6.84
N THR A 20 -2.67 -15.38 7.35
CA THR A 20 -1.46 -15.27 6.53
C THR A 20 -1.06 -16.65 6.01
N VAL A 21 -0.89 -16.77 4.70
CA VAL A 21 -0.53 -17.99 3.99
C VAL A 21 0.85 -17.85 3.36
N TYR A 22 1.67 -18.89 3.51
CA TYR A 22 2.97 -18.98 2.85
C TYR A 22 2.83 -19.57 1.45
N HIS A 23 3.53 -18.95 0.50
CA HIS A 23 3.70 -19.43 -0.85
C HIS A 23 5.19 -19.39 -1.23
N ARG A 24 5.61 -20.39 -2.02
CA ARG A 24 6.89 -20.36 -2.72
C ARG A 24 6.61 -20.12 -4.21
N ILE A 25 6.96 -18.93 -4.71
CA ILE A 25 6.78 -18.56 -6.12
C ILE A 25 8.17 -18.51 -6.76
N GLY A 26 8.49 -19.53 -7.56
CA GLY A 26 9.86 -19.73 -8.04
C GLY A 26 10.84 -19.85 -6.86
N ASP A 27 11.84 -18.97 -6.83
CA ASP A 27 12.83 -18.90 -5.75
C ASP A 27 12.50 -17.88 -4.65
N GLN A 28 11.30 -17.31 -4.67
CA GLN A 28 10.90 -16.29 -3.71
C GLN A 28 9.94 -16.85 -2.65
N ASP A 29 10.23 -16.50 -1.39
CA ASP A 29 9.34 -16.70 -0.26
C ASP A 29 8.34 -15.55 -0.20
N VAL A 30 7.04 -15.88 -0.26
CA VAL A 30 5.96 -14.91 -0.30
C VAL A 30 4.94 -15.23 0.79
N TRP A 31 4.57 -14.21 1.56
CA TRP A 31 3.57 -14.29 2.63
C TRP A 31 2.36 -13.44 2.23
N THR A 32 1.22 -14.08 2.01
CA THR A 32 0.01 -13.41 1.56
C THR A 32 -1.02 -13.38 2.68
N PHE A 33 -1.63 -12.23 2.92
CA PHE A 33 -2.67 -12.09 3.94
C PHE A 33 -3.83 -11.25 3.41
N THR A 34 -4.98 -11.38 4.05
CA THR A 34 -6.16 -10.56 3.78
C THR A 34 -6.37 -9.57 4.91
N LYS A 35 -6.60 -8.30 4.58
CA LYS A 35 -6.98 -7.23 5.50
C LYS A 35 -8.40 -6.77 5.17
N ASP A 36 -9.28 -6.91 6.15
CA ASP A 36 -10.57 -6.22 6.15
C ASP A 36 -10.37 -4.86 6.85
N THR A 37 -10.65 -3.77 6.15
CA THR A 37 -10.47 -2.40 6.67
C THR A 37 -11.63 -1.97 7.54
N GLU A 38 -11.47 -0.87 8.28
CA GLU A 38 -12.57 -0.31 9.09
C GLU A 38 -13.80 0.09 8.23
N LEU A 39 -13.56 0.32 6.93
CA LEU A 39 -14.59 0.65 5.95
C LEU A 39 -15.09 -0.57 5.17
N GLN A 40 -14.84 -1.78 5.66
CA GLN A 40 -15.30 -3.05 5.07
C GLN A 40 -14.86 -3.23 3.61
N VAL A 41 -13.65 -2.75 3.30
CA VAL A 41 -13.01 -3.00 2.00
C VAL A 41 -11.92 -4.02 2.23
N VAL A 42 -12.02 -5.15 1.53
CA VAL A 42 -11.12 -6.28 1.71
C VAL A 42 -9.97 -6.21 0.72
N PHE A 43 -8.74 -6.23 1.23
CA PHE A 43 -7.51 -6.27 0.42
C PHE A 43 -6.77 -7.58 0.64
N THR A 44 -6.22 -8.14 -0.43
CA THR A 44 -5.22 -9.22 -0.35
C THR A 44 -3.86 -8.65 -0.73
N ILE A 45 -2.88 -8.83 0.16
CA ILE A 45 -1.54 -8.24 0.04
C ILE A 45 -0.50 -9.34 0.22
N SER A 46 0.51 -9.32 -0.64
CA SER A 46 1.67 -10.20 -0.55
C SER A 46 2.89 -9.45 -0.05
N LEU A 47 3.64 -10.06 0.87
CA LEU A 47 4.91 -9.57 1.40
C LEU A 47 6.02 -10.50 0.95
N TYR A 48 7.13 -9.94 0.47
CA TYR A 48 8.28 -10.72 0.00
C TYR A 48 9.56 -9.91 0.09
N PHE A 49 10.69 -10.62 0.13
CA PHE A 49 12.01 -9.99 0.10
C PHE A 49 12.42 -9.67 -1.34
N CYS A 50 12.70 -8.40 -1.59
CA CYS A 50 13.23 -7.82 -2.82
C CYS A 50 14.74 -7.66 -2.70
N ALA A 51 15.50 -8.55 -3.34
CA ALA A 51 16.97 -8.50 -3.33
C ALA A 51 17.55 -7.56 -4.40
N ASP A 52 16.82 -7.37 -5.52
CA ASP A 52 17.31 -6.65 -6.71
C ASP A 52 16.97 -5.15 -6.72
N GLU A 53 16.46 -4.62 -5.61
CA GLU A 53 16.21 -3.19 -5.43
C GLU A 53 17.50 -2.48 -4.99
N ASP A 54 17.65 -1.19 -5.34
CA ASP A 54 18.80 -0.36 -4.92
C ASP A 54 19.04 -0.42 -3.40
N ILE A 55 17.95 -0.58 -2.64
CA ILE A 55 17.97 -0.85 -1.22
C ILE A 55 17.22 -2.17 -0.97
N PRO A 56 17.95 -3.30 -0.81
CA PRO A 56 17.33 -4.59 -0.54
C PRO A 56 16.47 -4.58 0.72
N GLY A 57 15.29 -5.18 0.65
CA GLY A 57 14.34 -5.16 1.76
C GLY A 57 13.03 -5.86 1.44
N TYR A 58 12.04 -5.71 2.30
CA TYR A 58 10.72 -6.30 2.17
C TYR A 58 9.78 -5.35 1.42
N CYS A 59 9.20 -5.86 0.33
CA CYS A 59 8.17 -5.20 -0.44
C CYS A 59 6.78 -5.68 0.02
N ALA A 60 5.76 -4.87 -0.26
CA ALA A 60 4.36 -5.29 -0.20
C ALA A 60 3.71 -5.04 -1.56
N GLN A 61 2.95 -5.99 -2.08
CA GLN A 61 2.29 -5.88 -3.36
C GLN A 61 0.81 -6.18 -3.23
N LEU A 62 -0.02 -5.34 -3.84
CA LEU A 62 -1.45 -5.54 -3.93
C LEU A 62 -1.76 -6.73 -4.86
N VAL A 63 -2.50 -7.70 -4.35
CA VAL A 63 -3.04 -8.83 -5.14
C VAL A 63 -4.49 -8.56 -5.53
N SER A 64 -5.30 -8.07 -4.60
CA SER A 64 -6.70 -7.71 -4.84
C SER A 64 -7.19 -6.65 -3.83
N PRO A 65 -8.21 -5.84 -4.16
CA PRO A 65 -8.94 -5.79 -5.42
C PRO A 65 -8.12 -5.08 -6.52
N THR A 66 -8.60 -5.12 -7.76
CA THR A 66 -8.03 -4.28 -8.81
C THR A 66 -8.35 -2.81 -8.53
N ILE A 67 -7.25 -2.08 -8.32
CA ILE A 67 -7.08 -0.64 -8.47
C ILE A 67 -7.76 0.05 -9.63
N GLU A 68 -8.50 1.14 -9.44
CA GLU A 68 -8.73 2.06 -10.56
C GLU A 68 -7.41 2.61 -11.11
N LYS A 69 -7.33 2.72 -12.44
CA LYS A 69 -6.11 3.17 -13.12
C LYS A 69 -5.65 4.57 -12.68
N ALA A 70 -6.60 5.46 -12.39
CA ALA A 70 -6.33 6.79 -11.87
C ALA A 70 -5.53 6.79 -10.55
N TRP A 71 -5.73 5.76 -9.73
CA TRP A 71 -5.06 5.63 -8.43
C TRP A 71 -3.76 4.83 -8.51
N GLN A 72 -3.43 4.21 -9.65
CA GLN A 72 -2.17 3.50 -9.87
C GLN A 72 -1.00 4.46 -10.13
N ASN A 73 -0.81 5.39 -9.19
CA ASN A 73 0.22 6.41 -9.22
C ASN A 73 0.75 6.62 -7.81
N ILE A 74 2.07 6.70 -7.70
CA ILE A 74 2.78 6.86 -6.42
C ILE A 74 2.40 8.15 -5.69
N HIS A 75 2.02 9.20 -6.40
CA HIS A 75 1.62 10.49 -5.85
C HIS A 75 0.13 10.55 -5.48
N VAL A 76 -0.68 9.61 -5.97
CA VAL A 76 -2.13 9.58 -5.74
C VAL A 76 -2.49 8.41 -4.82
N GLY A 77 -2.46 7.18 -5.33
CA GLY A 77 -2.83 5.99 -4.57
C GLY A 77 -1.66 5.33 -3.84
N HIS A 78 -0.48 5.95 -3.81
CA HIS A 78 0.72 5.43 -3.14
C HIS A 78 1.02 3.98 -3.53
N ILE A 79 0.89 3.70 -4.83
CA ILE A 79 1.15 2.39 -5.43
C ILE A 79 1.92 2.60 -6.74
N PHE A 80 2.88 1.72 -6.99
CA PHE A 80 3.66 1.72 -8.21
C PHE A 80 2.88 1.04 -9.36
N PRO A 81 3.25 1.27 -10.63
CA PRO A 81 2.56 0.66 -11.78
C PRO A 81 2.58 -0.87 -11.81
N ASP A 82 3.53 -1.49 -11.11
CA ASP A 82 3.65 -2.95 -10.94
C ASP A 82 2.82 -3.49 -9.76
N GLY A 83 2.04 -2.64 -9.09
CA GLY A 83 1.21 -3.00 -7.94
C GLY A 83 1.96 -3.05 -6.60
N VAL A 84 3.27 -2.76 -6.58
CA VAL A 84 4.02 -2.62 -5.33
C VAL A 84 3.50 -1.39 -4.59
N ILE A 85 3.25 -1.53 -3.30
CA ILE A 85 2.77 -0.45 -2.44
C ILE A 85 3.94 0.47 -2.08
N CYS A 86 3.73 1.78 -2.15
CA CYS A 86 4.65 2.76 -1.59
C CYS A 86 4.60 2.68 -0.07
N LEU A 87 5.65 2.12 0.52
CA LEU A 87 5.82 2.01 1.97
C LEU A 87 6.40 3.30 2.57
N GLY A 88 6.84 4.25 1.74
CA GLY A 88 7.49 5.52 2.09
C GLY A 88 8.96 5.36 2.54
N GLY A 89 9.58 6.42 3.06
CA GLY A 89 10.98 6.41 3.49
C GLY A 89 11.97 6.44 2.32
N ALA A 90 13.24 6.10 2.58
CA ALA A 90 14.34 6.28 1.62
C ALA A 90 14.20 5.44 0.34
N SER A 91 13.76 4.18 0.44
CA SER A 91 13.55 3.31 -0.73
C SER A 91 12.18 3.54 -1.39
N MET A 92 11.20 4.10 -0.66
CA MET A 92 9.76 4.12 -0.98
C MET A 92 9.13 2.73 -1.21
N ARG A 93 9.83 1.77 -1.81
CA ARG A 93 9.38 0.40 -2.14
C ARG A 93 9.62 -0.59 -1.02
N THR A 94 10.78 -0.51 -0.36
CA THR A 94 11.20 -1.55 0.58
C THR A 94 11.26 -1.05 2.03
N ARG A 95 11.09 -1.99 2.96
CA ARG A 95 11.36 -1.81 4.39
C ARG A 95 12.37 -2.82 4.89
N ARG A 96 13.08 -2.49 5.96
CA ARG A 96 14.19 -3.31 6.44
C ARG A 96 13.71 -4.63 7.04
N THR A 97 12.50 -4.63 7.59
CA THR A 97 11.91 -5.81 8.22
C THR A 97 10.54 -6.15 7.63
N LEU A 98 10.18 -7.44 7.66
CA LEU A 98 8.87 -7.92 7.23
C LEU A 98 7.74 -7.23 8.01
N ARG A 99 7.94 -7.03 9.31
CA ARG A 99 7.00 -6.36 10.20
C ARG A 99 6.72 -4.91 9.80
N GLU A 100 7.75 -4.15 9.42
CA GLU A 100 7.57 -2.78 8.95
C GLU A 100 6.81 -2.74 7.63
N ALA A 101 7.12 -3.64 6.70
CA ALA A 101 6.39 -3.74 5.42
C ALA A 101 4.93 -4.09 5.66
N PHE A 102 4.65 -5.07 6.52
CA PHE A 102 3.30 -5.42 6.96
C PHE A 102 2.56 -4.20 7.54
N ALA A 103 3.12 -3.53 8.55
CA ALA A 103 2.48 -2.39 9.20
C ALA A 103 2.17 -1.25 8.23
N LYS A 104 3.10 -0.93 7.32
CA LYS A 104 2.91 0.10 6.30
C LYS A 104 1.88 -0.30 5.25
N SER A 105 1.83 -1.57 4.86
CA SER A 105 0.81 -2.07 3.92
C SER A 105 -0.60 -2.04 4.52
N CYS A 106 -0.76 -2.31 5.82
CA CYS A 106 -2.03 -2.18 6.52
C CYS A 106 -2.49 -0.71 6.57
N LEU A 107 -1.58 0.22 6.88
CA LEU A 107 -1.89 1.65 6.85
C LEU A 107 -2.29 2.10 5.44
N TRP A 108 -1.59 1.60 4.41
CA TRP A 108 -1.94 1.88 3.03
C TRP A 108 -3.35 1.37 2.69
N ALA A 109 -3.71 0.16 3.11
CA ALA A 109 -5.03 -0.42 2.86
C ALA A 109 -6.16 0.44 3.46
N GLU A 110 -5.98 0.96 4.68
CA GLU A 110 -6.95 1.89 5.29
C GLU A 110 -7.07 3.18 4.47
N GLY A 111 -5.95 3.76 4.02
CA GLY A 111 -5.97 4.97 3.18
C GLY A 111 -6.66 4.75 1.83
N MET A 112 -6.40 3.60 1.19
CA MET A 112 -7.05 3.25 -0.07
C MET A 112 -8.54 2.95 0.11
N ALA A 113 -8.94 2.35 1.24
CA ALA A 113 -10.36 2.14 1.56
C ALA A 113 -11.13 3.47 1.65
N VAL A 114 -10.53 4.51 2.24
CA VAL A 114 -11.12 5.86 2.26
C VAL A 114 -11.35 6.37 0.85
N MET A 115 -10.36 6.28 -0.04
CA MET A 115 -10.51 6.73 -1.43
C MET A 115 -11.62 5.97 -2.17
N ILE A 116 -11.67 4.63 -2.00
CA ILE A 116 -12.71 3.79 -2.59
C ILE A 116 -14.10 4.23 -2.13
N ARG A 117 -14.32 4.34 -0.81
CA ARG A 117 -15.64 4.70 -0.26
C ARG A 117 -16.05 6.12 -0.61
N SER A 118 -15.15 7.08 -0.54
CA SER A 118 -15.44 8.47 -0.94
C SER A 118 -15.90 8.54 -2.39
N ARG A 119 -15.24 7.81 -3.30
CA ARG A 119 -15.66 7.74 -4.70
C ARG A 119 -17.04 7.11 -4.87
N GLU A 120 -17.34 6.02 -4.16
CA GLU A 120 -18.65 5.36 -4.22
C GLU A 120 -19.81 6.31 -3.85
N VAL A 121 -19.56 7.26 -2.94
CA VAL A 121 -20.54 8.29 -2.53
C VAL A 121 -20.42 9.60 -3.31
N GLY A 122 -19.59 9.64 -4.36
CA GLY A 122 -19.40 10.83 -5.20
C GLY A 122 -18.68 11.99 -4.51
N GLN A 123 -17.96 11.73 -3.43
CA GLN A 123 -17.15 12.71 -2.73
C GLN A 123 -15.72 12.74 -3.27
N PRO A 124 -15.11 13.93 -3.36
CA PRO A 124 -13.71 14.01 -3.70
C PRO A 124 -12.88 13.35 -2.58
N SER A 125 -11.76 12.74 -2.96
CA SER A 125 -10.90 12.03 -2.01
C SER A 125 -9.43 12.30 -2.28
N GLU A 126 -8.66 12.31 -1.20
CA GLU A 126 -7.21 12.33 -1.22
C GLU A 126 -6.72 11.21 -0.31
N PHE A 127 -5.51 10.72 -0.56
CA PHE A 127 -4.94 9.68 0.28
C PHE A 127 -4.60 10.31 1.65
N PRO A 128 -5.20 9.85 2.76
CA PRO A 128 -5.22 10.62 4.01
C PRO A 128 -3.86 10.72 4.73
N PHE A 129 -2.88 9.90 4.34
CA PHE A 129 -1.56 9.83 5.00
C PHE A 129 -0.42 10.27 4.07
N SER A 130 -0.72 11.17 3.13
CA SER A 130 0.19 11.59 2.09
C SER A 130 0.79 12.96 2.40
N ALA A 131 2.12 13.04 2.38
CA ALA A 131 2.85 14.32 2.50
C ALA A 131 2.70 15.20 1.24
N ASN A 132 2.10 14.67 0.16
CA ASN A 132 1.85 15.39 -1.08
C ASN A 132 0.48 16.08 -1.09
N ASN A 133 -0.32 15.97 -0.03
CA ASN A 133 -1.59 16.66 0.02
C ASN A 133 -1.33 18.17 0.19
N GLU A 134 -1.63 18.95 -0.84
CA GLU A 134 -1.70 20.41 -0.73
C GLU A 134 -3.10 20.81 -0.24
N GLU A 135 -3.22 21.91 0.51
CA GLU A 135 -4.53 22.42 0.95
C GLU A 135 -5.44 22.69 -0.27
N GLY A 136 -6.44 21.84 -0.47
CA GLY A 136 -7.49 22.02 -1.49
C GLY A 136 -7.37 21.14 -2.73
N GLU A 137 -6.40 20.23 -2.83
CA GLU A 137 -6.28 19.29 -3.96
C GLU A 137 -6.93 17.94 -3.66
N ALA A 138 -8.27 17.87 -3.79
CA ALA A 138 -8.99 16.59 -3.69
C ALA A 138 -9.30 16.03 -5.09
N TYR A 139 -9.10 14.73 -5.28
CA TYR A 139 -9.34 14.05 -6.56
C TYR A 139 -10.85 13.87 -6.78
N ALA A 140 -11.39 14.47 -7.84
CA ALA A 140 -12.83 14.46 -8.18
C ALA A 140 -13.12 13.74 -9.51
N GLY A 141 -12.44 12.62 -9.78
CA GLY A 141 -12.56 11.87 -11.03
C GLY A 141 -11.61 12.38 -12.12
N ASP A 142 -12.05 12.40 -13.39
CA ASP A 142 -11.22 12.74 -14.56
C ASP A 142 -10.63 14.17 -14.58
N ALA A 143 -10.91 14.99 -13.57
CA ALA A 143 -10.33 16.30 -13.39
C ALA A 143 -9.73 16.45 -11.99
N VAL A 144 -8.45 16.86 -11.95
CA VAL A 144 -7.85 17.47 -10.77
C VAL A 144 -8.50 18.85 -10.62
N LEU A 145 -9.28 19.04 -9.55
CA LEU A 145 -9.81 20.36 -9.22
C LEU A 145 -8.65 21.21 -8.69
N LYS A 146 -8.10 22.08 -9.54
CA LYS A 146 -7.16 23.11 -9.09
C LYS A 146 -7.91 24.17 -8.29
N PRO A 147 -7.33 24.71 -7.21
CA PRO A 147 -7.93 25.81 -6.47
C PRO A 147 -8.08 27.03 -7.38
N THR A 148 -9.30 27.54 -7.51
CA THR A 148 -9.54 28.88 -8.05
C THR A 148 -8.94 29.86 -7.04
N GLY A 149 -7.75 30.36 -7.35
CA GLY A 149 -7.02 31.31 -6.52
C GLY A 149 -7.87 32.54 -6.19
N GLY A 150 -8.41 32.56 -4.97
CA GLY A 150 -8.99 33.75 -4.36
C GLY A 150 -7.90 34.53 -3.65
N ARG A 151 -7.30 35.51 -4.33
CA ARG A 151 -6.55 36.58 -3.65
C ARG A 151 -7.50 37.25 -2.65
N ARG A 152 -7.23 37.12 -1.35
CA ARG A 152 -7.71 38.09 -0.37
C ARG A 152 -6.77 39.29 -0.42
N GLY A 153 -7.34 40.47 -0.64
CA GLY A 153 -6.65 41.76 -0.62
C GLY A 153 -6.35 42.25 0.79
#